data_AF-S9U123-F1
#
_entry.id   AF-S9U123-F1
#
_cell.length_a   1.000
_cell.length_b   1.000
_cell.length_c   1.000
_cell.angle_alpha   90.00
_cell.angle_beta   90.00
_cell.angle_gamma   90.00
#
_symmetry.space_group_name_H-M   'P 1'
#
loop_
_entity.id
_entity.type
_entity.pdbx_description
1 polymer ?
#
loop_
_entity_poly.entity_id
_entity_poly.type
_entity_poly.pdbx_seq_one_letter_code
_entity_poly.pdbx_strand_id
1 'polypeptide(L)'
;MREKTNMQLHDYHPVRHNCHHFSNEAAEFLLGVENAIPPYLFTTTNDLVKTAVGGAVHEALLLTTCGMQYTVARLAQLRVVERQRSVDMLINAATACGIFVRPPTVAILFRVASRSKCTATLLSLRPFVRQLIASDVVKEKSTVLLQKCTEQLARGYDTIDGDYGSGYVELVSQALLHTRLPLWFPILNSLRVAVLHKEVATSVVFHPVLVPLLLIGVRGFFELLPGGRLSLLRVVCNLCSSVHGAVAINDGRYFMTWVSLAGQGLMDVNHEMIMYTSACLAVNLATICVSVSGSSLQRRMTTNMSAHPLSRLATILLYNLKYRTERQMSEPIFNMILLALFRIMSANTVALEFMRAHSFSMDYKALLGIAKTNESKALLVLMKTLEDLYSLA
;
A
#
# COMPACT_ATOMS: atom_id res chain seq x y z
N MET A 1 25.22 -9.42 26.61
CA MET A 1 25.69 -9.54 25.22
C MET A 1 24.75 -8.77 24.34
N ARG A 2 25.26 -7.82 23.55
CA ARG A 2 24.48 -7.01 22.61
C ARG A 2 24.36 -7.78 21.30
N GLU A 3 23.15 -8.21 20.92
CA GLU A 3 22.90 -8.57 19.54
C GLU A 3 23.02 -7.31 18.68
N LYS A 4 24.06 -7.26 17.84
CA LYS A 4 24.14 -6.32 16.73
C LYS A 4 23.04 -6.72 15.75
N THR A 5 21.93 -5.98 15.76
CA THR A 5 20.92 -6.05 14.71
C THR A 5 21.54 -5.52 13.41
N ASN A 6 21.91 -6.43 12.52
CA ASN A 6 22.37 -6.11 11.18
C ASN A 6 21.28 -5.33 10.44
N MET A 7 21.58 -4.08 10.09
CA MET A 7 20.77 -3.27 9.20
C MET A 7 20.87 -3.83 7.78
N GLN A 8 19.74 -4.16 7.14
CA GLN A 8 19.69 -4.40 5.70
C GLN A 8 18.61 -3.55 5.03
N LEU A 9 18.86 -3.21 3.76
CA LEU A 9 18.20 -2.18 2.96
C LEU A 9 16.93 -2.70 2.24
N HIS A 10 16.37 -3.86 2.61
CA HIS A 10 15.47 -4.65 1.73
C HIS A 10 14.27 -5.35 2.39
N ASP A 11 13.58 -4.79 3.39
CA ASP A 11 12.36 -5.45 3.92
C ASP A 11 11.14 -5.42 2.97
N TYR A 12 11.37 -5.10 1.70
CA TYR A 12 10.63 -5.68 0.58
C TYR A 12 11.61 -6.00 -0.58
N HIS A 13 11.79 -7.29 -0.90
CA HIS A 13 12.72 -7.78 -1.91
C HIS A 13 11.97 -8.49 -3.05
N PRO A 14 11.69 -7.81 -4.19
CA PRO A 14 10.93 -8.36 -5.32
C PRO A 14 11.52 -9.66 -5.87
N VAL A 15 12.84 -9.81 -5.83
CA VAL A 15 13.62 -10.94 -6.36
C VAL A 15 13.60 -12.17 -5.42
N ARG A 16 13.19 -12.02 -4.14
CA ARG A 16 13.04 -13.16 -3.20
C ARG A 16 11.64 -13.78 -3.26
N HIS A 17 10.66 -13.08 -3.82
CA HIS A 17 9.25 -13.41 -3.61
C HIS A 17 8.38 -13.43 -4.88
N ASN A 18 8.90 -12.99 -6.03
CA ASN A 18 8.19 -13.11 -7.31
C ASN A 18 9.06 -13.90 -8.29
N CYS A 19 8.77 -15.20 -8.35
CA CYS A 19 9.00 -16.15 -9.44
C CYS A 19 10.21 -15.93 -10.38
N HIS A 20 11.04 -16.99 -10.42
CA HIS A 20 12.22 -17.23 -11.26
C HIS A 20 13.54 -16.67 -10.72
N HIS A 21 14.09 -17.27 -9.66
CA HIS A 21 15.52 -17.60 -9.54
C HIS A 21 15.69 -18.72 -8.52
N PHE A 22 16.65 -19.60 -8.80
CA PHE A 22 17.06 -20.78 -8.05
C PHE A 22 16.91 -20.59 -6.53
N SER A 23 16.28 -21.54 -5.84
CA SER A 23 16.24 -21.55 -4.36
C SER A 23 17.67 -21.52 -3.80
N ASN A 24 17.85 -21.15 -2.53
CA ASN A 24 19.18 -21.20 -1.91
C ASN A 24 19.82 -22.58 -2.10
N GLU A 25 19.04 -23.67 -2.03
CA GLU A 25 19.55 -25.02 -2.32
C GLU A 25 20.00 -25.17 -3.78
N ALA A 26 19.30 -24.54 -4.72
CA ALA A 26 19.60 -24.62 -6.13
C ALA A 26 20.78 -23.68 -6.53
N ALA A 27 20.99 -22.58 -5.79
CA ALA A 27 22.18 -21.73 -5.90
C ALA A 27 23.42 -22.39 -5.25
N GLU A 28 23.26 -23.05 -4.10
CA GLU A 28 24.30 -23.86 -3.45
C GLU A 28 24.68 -25.07 -4.30
N PHE A 29 23.70 -25.71 -4.96
CA PHE A 29 23.93 -26.79 -5.93
C PHE A 29 24.72 -26.31 -7.16
N LEU A 30 24.49 -25.08 -7.64
CA LEU A 30 25.20 -24.53 -8.80
C LEU A 30 26.59 -23.97 -8.48
N LEU A 31 26.80 -23.41 -7.28
CA LEU A 31 28.01 -22.67 -6.90
C LEU A 31 28.96 -23.42 -5.96
N GLY A 32 28.52 -24.54 -5.39
CA GLY A 32 29.26 -25.31 -4.39
C GLY A 32 29.20 -24.67 -3.00
N VAL A 33 29.21 -25.51 -1.97
CA VAL A 33 28.96 -25.18 -0.55
C VAL A 33 29.99 -24.19 0.04
N GLU A 34 31.13 -23.97 -0.62
CA GLU A 34 32.23 -23.15 -0.10
C GLU A 34 32.21 -21.67 -0.53
N ASN A 35 31.37 -21.28 -1.49
CA ASN A 35 31.35 -19.90 -2.00
C ASN A 35 30.13 -19.13 -1.52
N ALA A 36 30.29 -18.42 -0.40
CA ALA A 36 29.31 -17.43 0.07
C ALA A 36 28.97 -16.45 -1.06
N ILE A 37 27.68 -16.15 -1.23
CA ILE A 37 27.19 -15.17 -2.21
C ILE A 37 28.00 -13.87 -2.05
N PRO A 38 28.72 -13.41 -3.09
CA PRO A 38 29.63 -12.30 -2.91
C PRO A 38 28.92 -11.01 -2.45
N PRO A 39 29.41 -10.32 -1.41
CA PRO A 39 28.74 -9.16 -0.84
C PRO A 39 28.62 -7.96 -1.81
N TYR A 40 29.41 -7.93 -2.89
CA TYR A 40 29.28 -6.93 -3.95
C TYR A 40 27.92 -6.98 -4.68
N LEU A 41 27.24 -8.14 -4.69
CA LEU A 41 25.90 -8.28 -5.25
C LEU A 41 24.83 -7.49 -4.47
N PHE A 42 25.11 -7.10 -3.22
CA PHE A 42 24.18 -6.39 -2.33
C PHE A 42 24.65 -4.99 -1.89
N THR A 43 25.92 -4.64 -2.11
CA THR A 43 26.52 -3.33 -1.75
C THR A 43 26.44 -2.30 -2.88
N THR A 44 26.26 -2.74 -4.12
CA THR A 44 26.16 -1.89 -5.32
C THR A 44 25.14 -0.77 -5.16
N THR A 45 23.92 -1.00 -4.69
CA THR A 45 22.91 0.07 -4.59
C THR A 45 23.29 1.19 -3.62
N ASN A 46 23.94 0.87 -2.50
CA ASN A 46 24.42 1.88 -1.58
C ASN A 46 25.60 2.65 -2.17
N ASP A 47 26.56 1.96 -2.78
CA ASP A 47 27.74 2.62 -3.36
C ASP A 47 27.38 3.49 -4.57
N LEU A 48 26.43 3.02 -5.40
CA LEU A 48 25.85 3.75 -6.53
C LEU A 48 25.12 5.03 -6.13
N VAL A 49 24.38 5.00 -5.01
CA VAL A 49 23.55 6.13 -4.57
C VAL A 49 24.31 7.07 -3.64
N LYS A 50 25.23 6.55 -2.82
CA LYS A 50 25.86 7.31 -1.71
C LYS A 50 27.28 7.78 -2.02
N THR A 51 27.95 7.25 -3.03
CA THR A 51 29.32 7.67 -3.38
C THR A 51 29.37 8.32 -4.76
N ALA A 52 30.14 9.42 -4.89
CA ALA A 52 30.31 10.11 -6.16
C ALA A 52 30.93 9.19 -7.24
N VAL A 53 31.87 8.34 -6.82
CA VAL A 53 32.54 7.37 -7.71
C VAL A 53 31.57 6.29 -8.20
N GLY A 54 30.75 5.71 -7.31
CA GLY A 54 29.74 4.72 -7.71
C GLY A 54 28.71 5.29 -8.68
N GLY A 55 28.24 6.51 -8.42
CA GLY A 55 27.36 7.23 -9.36
C GLY A 55 27.99 7.43 -10.74
N ALA A 56 29.26 7.88 -10.78
CA ALA A 56 30.00 8.10 -12.02
C ALA A 56 30.27 6.81 -12.81
N VAL A 57 30.67 5.72 -12.14
CA VAL A 57 30.93 4.43 -12.79
C VAL A 57 29.65 3.88 -13.43
N HIS A 58 28.51 4.00 -12.75
CA HIS A 58 27.25 3.53 -13.29
C HIS A 58 26.70 4.40 -14.41
N GLU A 59 26.92 5.71 -14.33
CA GLU A 59 26.61 6.61 -15.44
C GLU A 59 27.46 6.27 -16.67
N ALA A 60 28.75 6.00 -16.49
CA ALA A 60 29.62 5.52 -17.56
C ALA A 60 29.14 4.18 -18.15
N LEU A 61 28.78 3.20 -17.31
CA LEU A 61 28.21 1.91 -17.75
C LEU A 61 26.88 2.09 -18.50
N LEU A 62 26.00 2.96 -18.02
CA LEU A 62 24.76 3.31 -18.72
C LEU A 62 25.02 3.91 -20.09
N LEU A 63 25.96 4.85 -20.22
CA LEU A 63 26.31 5.47 -21.49
C LEU A 63 26.90 4.47 -22.49
N THR A 64 27.50 3.36 -22.02
CA THR A 64 27.94 2.25 -22.88
C THR A 64 26.80 1.32 -23.33
N THR A 65 25.63 1.38 -22.67
CA THR A 65 24.43 0.69 -23.14
C THR A 65 23.67 1.56 -24.14
N CYS A 66 23.10 0.96 -25.19
CA CYS A 66 22.41 1.69 -26.26
C CYS A 66 20.93 1.29 -26.38
N GLY A 67 20.15 2.18 -27.00
CA GLY A 67 18.75 1.91 -27.36
C GLY A 67 17.81 1.66 -26.17
N MET A 68 17.00 0.61 -26.26
CA MET A 68 15.98 0.29 -25.26
C MET A 68 16.57 -0.15 -23.92
N GLN A 69 17.72 -0.83 -23.95
CA GLN A 69 18.40 -1.28 -22.72
C GLN A 69 18.83 -0.09 -21.87
N TYR A 70 19.42 0.93 -22.49
CA TYR A 70 19.74 2.20 -21.84
C TYR A 70 18.51 2.84 -21.20
N THR A 71 17.41 2.92 -21.95
CA THR A 71 16.18 3.55 -21.49
C THR A 71 15.60 2.82 -20.27
N VAL A 72 15.54 1.48 -20.33
CA VAL A 72 15.05 0.64 -19.23
C VAL A 72 15.96 0.75 -18.00
N ALA A 73 17.28 0.65 -18.18
CA ALA A 73 18.26 0.75 -17.11
C ALA A 73 18.22 2.13 -16.43
N ARG A 74 18.11 3.21 -17.22
CA ARG A 74 18.00 4.58 -16.71
C ARG A 74 16.72 4.78 -15.90
N LEU A 75 15.59 4.27 -16.38
CA LEU A 75 14.33 4.31 -15.63
C LEU A 75 14.38 3.45 -14.36
N ALA A 76 15.06 2.31 -14.36
CA ALA A 76 15.29 1.51 -13.17
C ALA A 76 16.15 2.25 -12.13
N GLN A 77 17.25 2.87 -12.55
CA GLN A 77 18.12 3.66 -11.69
C GLN A 77 17.38 4.83 -11.05
N LEU A 78 16.68 5.64 -11.84
CA LEU A 78 15.93 6.80 -11.33
C LEU A 78 14.93 6.40 -10.24
N ARG A 79 14.26 5.25 -10.41
CA ARG A 79 13.33 4.70 -9.40
C ARG A 79 14.04 4.31 -8.11
N VAL A 80 15.18 3.63 -8.21
CA VAL A 80 15.95 3.17 -7.05
C VAL A 80 16.52 4.35 -6.26
N VAL A 81 17.11 5.33 -6.96
CA VAL A 81 17.65 6.55 -6.36
C VAL A 81 16.57 7.33 -5.63
N GLU A 82 15.39 7.51 -6.24
CA GLU A 82 14.28 8.24 -5.62
C GLU A 82 13.74 7.54 -4.37
N ARG A 83 13.56 6.21 -4.41
CA ARG A 83 13.16 5.43 -3.23
C ARG A 83 14.19 5.53 -2.12
N GLN A 84 15.48 5.45 -2.46
CA GLN A 84 16.55 5.55 -1.48
C GLN A 84 16.57 6.94 -0.84
N ARG A 85 16.45 8.02 -1.63
CA ARG A 85 16.34 9.39 -1.12
C ARG A 85 15.14 9.56 -0.18
N SER A 86 13.99 8.98 -0.51
CA SER A 86 12.82 9.02 0.37
C SER A 86 13.09 8.33 1.71
N VAL A 87 13.74 7.17 1.70
CA VAL A 87 14.16 6.45 2.91
C VAL A 87 15.20 7.25 3.70
N ASP A 88 16.17 7.87 3.04
CA ASP A 88 17.19 8.69 3.68
C ASP A 88 16.58 9.94 4.33
N MET A 89 15.60 10.59 3.71
CA MET A 89 14.84 11.69 4.31
C MET A 89 14.19 11.26 5.64
N LEU A 90 13.52 10.10 5.64
CA LEU A 90 12.90 9.54 6.84
C LEU A 90 13.91 9.22 7.94
N ILE A 91 15.02 8.56 7.59
CA ILE A 91 16.06 8.17 8.54
C ILE A 91 16.73 9.40 9.13
N ASN A 92 17.04 10.40 8.31
CA ASN A 92 17.70 11.62 8.76
C ASN A 92 16.81 12.41 9.73
N ALA A 93 15.51 12.54 9.43
CA ALA A 93 14.57 13.16 10.36
C ALA A 93 14.44 12.37 11.67
N ALA A 94 14.34 11.03 11.60
CA ALA A 94 14.26 10.20 12.79
C ALA A 94 15.53 10.29 13.66
N THR A 95 16.70 10.27 13.02
CA THR A 95 18.00 10.38 13.69
C THR A 95 18.18 11.74 14.35
N ALA A 96 17.79 12.82 13.67
CA ALA A 96 17.83 14.17 14.22
C ALA A 96 16.91 14.34 15.45
N CYS A 97 15.79 13.61 15.48
CA CYS A 97 14.88 13.57 16.64
C CYS A 97 15.28 12.57 17.73
N GLY A 98 16.39 11.84 17.59
CA GLY A 98 16.78 10.77 18.52
C GLY A 98 15.84 9.55 18.51
N ILE A 99 15.05 9.38 17.45
CA ILE A 99 14.11 8.26 17.28
C ILE A 99 14.81 7.16 16.47
N PHE A 100 15.15 6.06 17.14
CA PHE A 100 15.81 4.91 16.51
C PHE A 100 14.83 3.89 15.90
N VAL A 101 13.52 4.14 16.04
CA VAL A 101 12.46 3.30 15.46
C VAL A 101 12.07 3.88 14.10
N ARG A 102 12.22 3.08 13.03
CA ARG A 102 11.81 3.49 11.69
C ARG A 102 10.29 3.50 11.57
N PRO A 103 9.70 4.46 10.83
CA PRO A 103 8.27 4.43 10.55
C PRO A 103 7.92 3.18 9.72
N PRO A 104 6.70 2.61 9.85
CA PRO A 104 6.32 1.36 9.17
C PRO A 104 6.31 1.51 7.65
N THR A 105 7.18 0.82 6.93
CA THR A 105 7.29 0.86 5.44
C THR A 105 6.32 -0.08 4.74
N VAL A 106 5.46 -0.75 5.51
CA VAL A 106 4.53 -1.79 5.06
C VAL A 106 3.11 -1.27 5.03
N ALA A 107 2.27 -1.88 4.18
CA ALA A 107 0.85 -1.59 4.14
C ALA A 107 0.16 -1.98 5.46
N ILE A 108 -0.74 -1.13 5.92
CA ILE A 108 -1.65 -1.40 7.04
C ILE A 108 -2.70 -2.41 6.57
N LEU A 109 -2.85 -3.48 7.36
CA LEU A 109 -3.69 -4.63 7.06
C LEU A 109 -4.84 -4.78 8.04
N PHE A 110 -5.97 -5.26 7.53
CA PHE A 110 -7.14 -5.60 8.33
C PHE A 110 -7.32 -7.10 8.33
N ARG A 111 -6.71 -7.77 9.31
CA ARG A 111 -6.78 -9.22 9.50
C ARG A 111 -8.04 -9.63 10.27
N VAL A 112 -8.24 -10.94 10.38
CA VAL A 112 -9.27 -11.54 11.26
C VAL A 112 -8.55 -12.12 12.47
N ALA A 113 -9.17 -11.98 13.65
CA ALA A 113 -8.53 -12.35 14.91
C ALA A 113 -8.38 -13.86 15.14
N SER A 114 -9.20 -14.70 14.46
CA SER A 114 -9.17 -16.15 14.68
C SER A 114 -9.55 -16.92 13.41
N ARG A 115 -9.12 -18.18 13.36
CA ARG A 115 -9.49 -19.14 12.31
C ARG A 115 -11.00 -19.33 12.21
N SER A 116 -11.71 -19.46 13.33
CA SER A 116 -13.18 -19.61 13.34
C SER A 116 -13.89 -18.42 12.69
N LYS A 117 -13.47 -17.19 13.02
CA LYS A 117 -13.99 -15.97 12.41
C LYS A 117 -13.61 -15.87 10.93
N CYS A 118 -12.42 -16.32 10.54
CA CYS A 118 -11.99 -16.41 9.15
C CYS A 118 -12.92 -17.33 8.35
N THR A 119 -13.14 -18.57 8.82
CA THR A 119 -14.06 -19.53 8.18
C THR A 119 -15.48 -18.97 8.08
N ALA A 120 -16.01 -18.40 9.16
CA ALA A 120 -17.35 -17.80 9.14
C ALA A 120 -17.47 -16.63 8.15
N THR A 121 -16.44 -15.79 8.06
CA THR A 121 -16.40 -14.65 7.13
C THR A 121 -16.30 -15.11 5.68
N LEU A 122 -15.49 -16.13 5.39
CA LEU A 122 -15.37 -16.67 4.04
C LEU A 122 -16.69 -17.35 3.60
N LEU A 123 -17.29 -18.16 4.48
CA LEU A 123 -18.57 -18.83 4.20
C LEU A 123 -19.79 -17.91 4.20
N SER A 124 -19.69 -16.65 4.59
CA SER A 124 -20.79 -15.68 4.43
C SER A 124 -21.14 -15.42 2.97
N LEU A 125 -20.29 -15.86 2.02
CA LEU A 125 -20.58 -15.84 0.59
C LEU A 125 -21.59 -16.92 0.17
N ARG A 126 -21.79 -17.96 0.98
CA ARG A 126 -22.63 -19.13 0.66
C ARG A 126 -24.07 -18.78 0.25
N PRO A 127 -24.80 -17.85 0.92
CA PRO A 127 -26.15 -17.48 0.48
C PRO A 127 -26.17 -16.91 -0.95
N PHE A 128 -25.17 -16.10 -1.31
CA PHE A 128 -25.03 -15.54 -2.65
C PHE A 128 -24.72 -16.62 -3.68
N VAL A 129 -23.82 -17.55 -3.35
CA VAL A 129 -23.53 -18.70 -4.24
C VAL A 129 -24.78 -19.55 -4.47
N ARG A 130 -25.57 -19.82 -3.42
CA ARG A 130 -26.84 -20.56 -3.56
C ARG A 130 -27.84 -19.84 -4.47
N GLN A 131 -27.93 -18.52 -4.35
CA GLN A 131 -28.79 -17.72 -5.22
C GLN A 131 -28.32 -17.73 -6.68
N LEU A 132 -27.00 -17.65 -6.91
CA LEU A 132 -26.41 -17.75 -8.24
C LEU A 132 -26.65 -19.13 -8.88
N ILE A 133 -26.56 -20.21 -8.08
CA ILE A 133 -26.90 -21.58 -8.54
C ILE A 133 -28.38 -21.67 -8.90
N ALA A 134 -29.27 -21.16 -8.03
CA ALA A 134 -30.71 -21.16 -8.30
C ALA A 134 -31.09 -20.34 -9.54
N SER A 135 -30.24 -19.39 -9.93
CA SER A 135 -30.41 -18.56 -11.13
C SER A 135 -29.63 -19.08 -12.35
N ASP A 136 -29.05 -20.28 -12.27
CA ASP A 136 -28.21 -20.93 -13.30
C ASP A 136 -27.01 -20.08 -13.78
N VAL A 137 -26.52 -19.15 -12.94
CA VAL A 137 -25.34 -18.33 -13.24
C VAL A 137 -24.04 -19.11 -12.97
N VAL A 138 -24.05 -19.97 -11.95
CA VAL A 138 -22.90 -20.81 -11.58
C VAL A 138 -23.34 -22.24 -11.29
N LYS A 139 -22.43 -23.21 -11.49
CA LYS A 139 -22.72 -24.64 -11.31
C LYS A 139 -22.74 -25.05 -9.84
N GLU A 140 -23.46 -26.12 -9.49
CA GLU A 140 -23.54 -26.64 -8.10
C GLU A 140 -22.18 -26.93 -7.46
N LYS A 141 -21.21 -27.39 -8.25
CA LYS A 141 -19.82 -27.63 -7.81
C LYS A 141 -19.14 -26.41 -7.17
N SER A 142 -19.66 -25.21 -7.40
CA SER A 142 -19.21 -23.96 -6.78
C SER A 142 -19.32 -23.97 -5.26
N THR A 143 -20.29 -24.71 -4.70
CA THR A 143 -20.43 -24.86 -3.24
C THR A 143 -19.23 -25.63 -2.66
N VAL A 144 -18.79 -26.68 -3.34
CA VAL A 144 -17.61 -27.47 -2.96
C VAL A 144 -16.35 -26.63 -3.12
N LEU A 145 -16.24 -25.85 -4.20
CA LEU A 145 -15.14 -24.93 -4.42
C LEU A 145 -15.01 -23.91 -3.28
N LEU A 146 -16.10 -23.25 -2.91
CA LEU A 146 -16.12 -22.28 -1.81
C LEU A 146 -15.68 -22.92 -0.49
N GLN A 147 -16.13 -24.14 -0.21
CA GLN A 147 -15.78 -24.85 1.01
C GLN A 147 -14.30 -25.22 1.05
N LYS A 148 -13.76 -25.83 -0.02
CA LYS A 148 -12.34 -26.20 -0.10
C LYS A 148 -11.42 -24.98 -0.06
N CYS A 149 -11.76 -23.92 -0.78
CA CYS A 149 -11.02 -22.66 -0.75
C CYS A 149 -11.02 -22.07 0.68
N THR A 150 -12.18 -22.05 1.34
CA THR A 150 -12.28 -21.58 2.72
C THR A 150 -11.40 -22.37 3.68
N GLU A 151 -11.40 -23.70 3.56
CA GLU A 151 -10.59 -24.56 4.42
C GLU A 151 -9.09 -24.28 4.28
N GLN A 152 -8.61 -24.08 3.05
CA GLN A 152 -7.21 -23.75 2.79
C GLN A 152 -6.84 -22.36 3.31
N LEU A 153 -7.65 -21.34 2.99
CA LEU A 153 -7.43 -19.96 3.43
C LEU A 153 -7.49 -19.83 4.96
N ALA A 154 -8.44 -20.50 5.62
CA ALA A 154 -8.60 -20.43 7.07
C ALA A 154 -7.51 -21.19 7.84
N ARG A 155 -6.89 -22.20 7.22
CA ARG A 155 -5.71 -22.89 7.77
C ARG A 155 -4.43 -22.07 7.61
N GLY A 156 -4.42 -21.09 6.71
CA GLY A 156 -3.26 -20.25 6.45
C GLY A 156 -2.14 -20.97 5.72
N TYR A 157 -2.48 -21.86 4.78
CA TYR A 157 -1.47 -22.49 3.92
C TYR A 157 -0.76 -21.43 3.07
N ASP A 158 0.56 -21.58 2.90
CA ASP A 158 1.38 -20.67 2.08
C ASP A 158 1.10 -20.79 0.58
N THR A 159 0.50 -21.91 0.19
CA THR A 159 0.07 -22.24 -1.16
C THR A 159 -1.35 -22.77 -1.11
N ILE A 160 -2.19 -22.25 -2.00
CA ILE A 160 -3.51 -22.83 -2.29
C ILE A 160 -3.52 -23.26 -3.74
N ASP A 161 -4.40 -24.21 -4.06
CA ASP A 161 -4.66 -24.58 -5.45
C ASP A 161 -5.13 -23.35 -6.24
N GLY A 162 -4.49 -23.08 -7.37
CA GLY A 162 -4.80 -21.94 -8.24
C GLY A 162 -6.25 -21.94 -8.72
N ASP A 163 -6.85 -23.11 -8.92
CA ASP A 163 -8.25 -23.26 -9.33
C ASP A 163 -9.21 -22.81 -8.22
N TYR A 164 -8.85 -23.03 -6.95
CA TYR A 164 -9.66 -22.58 -5.82
C TYR A 164 -9.52 -21.08 -5.58
N GLY A 165 -8.31 -20.51 -5.75
CA GLY A 165 -8.09 -19.08 -5.65
C GLY A 165 -8.83 -18.29 -6.73
N SER A 166 -8.62 -18.65 -8.00
CA SER A 166 -9.27 -18.03 -9.15
C SER A 166 -10.78 -18.25 -9.15
N GLY A 167 -11.25 -19.48 -8.87
CA GLY A 167 -12.67 -19.79 -8.79
C GLY A 167 -13.38 -19.07 -7.64
N TYR A 168 -12.72 -18.82 -6.50
CA TYR A 168 -13.30 -18.00 -5.45
C TYR A 168 -13.48 -16.55 -5.89
N VAL A 169 -12.49 -15.99 -6.60
CA VAL A 169 -12.57 -14.63 -7.16
C VAL A 169 -13.70 -14.51 -8.19
N GLU A 170 -13.87 -15.52 -9.06
CA GLU A 170 -14.99 -15.59 -9.99
C GLU A 170 -16.33 -15.55 -9.24
N LEU A 171 -16.51 -16.37 -8.19
CA LEU A 171 -17.73 -16.36 -7.37
C LEU A 171 -18.00 -15.01 -6.70
N VAL A 172 -16.96 -14.34 -6.20
CA VAL A 172 -17.09 -12.98 -5.67
C VAL A 172 -17.53 -12.01 -6.74
N SER A 173 -16.94 -12.08 -7.95
CA SER A 173 -17.29 -11.18 -9.05
C SER A 173 -18.75 -11.35 -9.49
N GLN A 174 -19.22 -12.58 -9.65
CA GLN A 174 -20.60 -12.90 -9.97
C GLN A 174 -21.55 -12.46 -8.85
N ALA A 175 -21.17 -12.69 -7.59
CA ALA A 175 -21.98 -12.23 -6.47
C ALA A 175 -22.14 -10.71 -6.46
N LEU A 176 -21.07 -9.94 -6.74
CA LEU A 176 -21.15 -8.48 -6.84
C LEU A 176 -22.00 -8.01 -8.04
N LEU A 177 -21.87 -8.65 -9.20
CA LEU A 177 -22.65 -8.32 -10.40
C LEU A 177 -24.15 -8.51 -10.22
N HIS A 178 -24.54 -9.59 -9.54
CA HIS A 178 -25.93 -9.98 -9.36
C HIS A 178 -26.55 -9.50 -8.03
N THR A 179 -25.81 -8.75 -7.22
CA THR A 179 -26.28 -8.21 -5.94
C THR A 179 -26.34 -6.69 -6.00
N ARG A 180 -27.43 -6.09 -5.49
CA ARG A 180 -27.54 -4.63 -5.39
C ARG A 180 -26.49 -4.06 -4.44
N LEU A 181 -25.97 -2.88 -4.79
CA LEU A 181 -24.86 -2.23 -4.09
C LEU A 181 -25.01 -2.17 -2.55
N PRO A 182 -26.17 -1.80 -1.96
CA PRO A 182 -26.31 -1.74 -0.50
C PRO A 182 -26.04 -3.08 0.23
N LEU A 183 -26.20 -4.22 -0.46
CA LEU A 183 -26.05 -5.56 0.08
C LEU A 183 -24.66 -6.16 -0.13
N TRP A 184 -23.70 -5.40 -0.66
CA TRP A 184 -22.34 -5.88 -0.94
C TRP A 184 -21.52 -6.21 0.31
N PHE A 185 -21.96 -5.82 1.51
CA PHE A 185 -21.20 -6.00 2.75
C PHE A 185 -20.64 -7.42 2.95
N PRO A 186 -21.44 -8.51 2.94
CA PRO A 186 -20.91 -9.84 3.22
C PRO A 186 -19.93 -10.31 2.14
N ILE A 187 -20.14 -9.90 0.89
CA ILE A 187 -19.29 -10.25 -0.25
C ILE A 187 -17.93 -9.57 -0.11
N LEU A 188 -17.91 -8.25 0.12
CA LEU A 188 -16.68 -7.48 0.31
C LEU A 188 -15.95 -7.88 1.60
N ASN A 189 -16.67 -8.20 2.67
CA ASN A 189 -16.04 -8.64 3.91
C ASN A 189 -15.41 -10.04 3.77
N SER A 190 -16.03 -10.92 2.99
CA SER A 190 -15.43 -12.22 2.60
C SER A 190 -14.15 -11.99 1.78
N LEU A 191 -14.25 -11.16 0.74
CA LEU A 191 -13.11 -10.81 -0.11
C LEU A 191 -11.96 -10.22 0.69
N ARG A 192 -12.21 -9.28 1.61
CA ARG A 192 -11.21 -8.65 2.49
C ARG A 192 -10.28 -9.66 3.14
N VAL A 193 -10.84 -10.78 3.58
CA VAL A 193 -10.06 -11.83 4.26
C VAL A 193 -9.26 -12.64 3.23
N ALA A 194 -9.89 -12.98 2.11
CA ALA A 194 -9.28 -13.78 1.07
C ALA A 194 -8.10 -13.08 0.37
N VAL A 195 -8.20 -11.78 0.07
CA VAL A 195 -7.12 -11.00 -0.59
C VAL A 195 -5.79 -11.00 0.18
N LEU A 196 -5.79 -11.30 1.49
CA LEU A 196 -4.52 -11.42 2.22
C LEU A 196 -3.66 -12.59 1.71
N HIS A 197 -4.24 -13.57 1.04
CA HIS A 197 -3.50 -14.65 0.40
C HIS A 197 -3.03 -14.23 -1.00
N LYS A 198 -1.74 -14.48 -1.31
CA LYS A 198 -1.09 -14.03 -2.55
C LYS A 198 -1.82 -14.47 -3.82
N GLU A 199 -2.26 -15.73 -3.88
CA GLU A 199 -2.96 -16.28 -5.06
C GLU A 199 -4.31 -15.60 -5.30
N VAL A 200 -5.02 -15.26 -4.22
CA VAL A 200 -6.30 -14.54 -4.32
C VAL A 200 -6.03 -13.10 -4.74
N ALA A 201 -5.05 -12.41 -4.14
CA ALA A 201 -4.69 -11.05 -4.52
C ALA A 201 -4.31 -10.95 -6.00
N THR A 202 -3.47 -11.88 -6.49
CA THR A 202 -3.09 -12.00 -7.89
C THR A 202 -4.33 -12.23 -8.76
N SER A 203 -5.18 -13.19 -8.39
CA SER A 203 -6.43 -13.48 -9.10
C SER A 203 -7.35 -12.27 -9.17
N VAL A 204 -7.49 -11.49 -8.09
CA VAL A 204 -8.30 -10.25 -8.05
C VAL A 204 -7.79 -9.22 -9.04
N VAL A 205 -6.47 -9.02 -9.11
CA VAL A 205 -5.83 -8.01 -9.95
C VAL A 205 -5.96 -8.35 -11.43
N PHE A 206 -5.81 -9.63 -11.80
CA PHE A 206 -5.89 -10.08 -13.19
C PHE A 206 -7.31 -10.46 -13.62
N HIS A 207 -8.28 -10.44 -12.71
CA HIS A 207 -9.68 -10.70 -13.05
C HIS A 207 -10.22 -9.57 -13.95
N PRO A 208 -10.82 -9.89 -15.12
CA PRO A 208 -11.23 -8.88 -16.10
C PRO A 208 -12.29 -7.90 -15.57
N VAL A 209 -13.08 -8.31 -14.57
CA VAL A 209 -14.24 -7.54 -14.10
C VAL A 209 -14.10 -7.02 -12.67
N LEU A 210 -13.20 -7.57 -11.84
CA LEU A 210 -13.29 -7.32 -10.40
C LEU A 210 -12.78 -5.93 -10.01
N VAL A 211 -11.65 -5.47 -10.55
CA VAL A 211 -11.19 -4.10 -10.33
C VAL A 211 -12.24 -3.06 -10.81
N PRO A 212 -12.81 -3.18 -12.02
CA PRO A 212 -13.96 -2.35 -12.43
C PRO A 212 -15.14 -2.36 -11.45
N LEU A 213 -15.54 -3.52 -10.91
CA LEU A 213 -16.61 -3.61 -9.92
C LEU A 213 -16.27 -2.88 -8.61
N LEU A 214 -15.03 -3.01 -8.13
CA LEU A 214 -14.59 -2.26 -6.96
C LEU A 214 -14.65 -0.74 -7.22
N LEU A 215 -14.30 -0.28 -8.42
CA LEU A 215 -14.42 1.13 -8.82
C LEU A 215 -15.89 1.59 -8.87
N ILE A 216 -16.83 0.73 -9.28
CA ILE A 216 -18.27 1.01 -9.16
C ILE A 216 -18.64 1.20 -7.69
N GLY A 217 -18.14 0.35 -6.80
CA GLY A 217 -18.31 0.49 -5.35
C GLY A 217 -17.76 1.81 -4.81
N VAL A 218 -16.64 2.31 -5.35
CA VAL A 218 -16.09 3.64 -5.00
C VAL A 218 -16.99 4.76 -5.48
N ARG A 219 -17.56 4.66 -6.69
CA ARG A 219 -18.46 5.69 -7.23
C ARG A 219 -19.76 5.77 -6.43
N GLY A 220 -20.33 4.63 -6.07
CA GLY A 220 -21.51 4.52 -5.22
C GLY A 220 -21.20 4.38 -3.73
N PHE A 221 -20.08 4.93 -3.24
CA PHE A 221 -19.61 4.68 -1.87
C PHE A 221 -20.66 5.02 -0.80
N PHE A 222 -21.42 6.11 -0.97
CA PHE A 222 -22.46 6.49 -0.02
C PHE A 222 -23.77 5.70 -0.15
N GLU A 223 -23.96 4.96 -1.26
CA GLU A 223 -25.07 4.02 -1.42
C GLU A 223 -24.81 2.69 -0.70
N LEU A 224 -23.54 2.38 -0.42
CA LEU A 224 -23.17 1.24 0.43
C LEU A 224 -23.64 1.50 1.87
N LEU A 225 -24.22 0.46 2.48
CA LEU A 225 -24.43 0.45 3.94
C LEU A 225 -23.07 0.59 4.67
N PRO A 226 -23.04 1.09 5.92
CA PRO A 226 -21.78 1.33 6.65
C PRO A 226 -20.83 0.13 6.68
N GLY A 227 -21.37 -1.10 6.82
CA GLY A 227 -20.57 -2.32 6.74
C GLY A 227 -19.92 -2.53 5.38
N GLY A 228 -20.62 -2.20 4.29
CA GLY A 228 -20.13 -2.27 2.91
C GLY A 228 -19.02 -1.24 2.65
N ARG A 229 -19.21 0.01 3.07
CA ARG A 229 -18.18 1.08 3.03
C ARG A 229 -16.91 0.65 3.72
N LEU A 230 -17.04 0.17 4.97
CA LEU A 230 -15.93 -0.32 5.76
C LEU A 230 -15.22 -1.49 5.09
N SER A 231 -15.96 -2.43 4.53
CA SER A 231 -15.38 -3.61 3.89
C SER A 231 -14.68 -3.28 2.57
N LEU A 232 -15.23 -2.36 1.77
CA LEU A 232 -14.59 -1.86 0.56
C LEU A 232 -13.23 -1.22 0.87
N LEU A 233 -13.19 -0.30 1.85
CA LEU A 233 -11.96 0.33 2.30
C LEU A 233 -10.92 -0.72 2.72
N ARG A 234 -11.35 -1.72 3.51
CA ARG A 234 -10.45 -2.78 3.98
C ARG A 234 -9.97 -3.72 2.87
N VAL A 235 -10.78 -4.01 1.85
CA VAL A 235 -10.37 -4.76 0.66
C VAL A 235 -9.23 -4.03 -0.04
N VAL A 236 -9.40 -2.73 -0.28
CA VAL A 236 -8.37 -1.91 -0.97
C VAL A 236 -7.11 -1.81 -0.11
N CYS A 237 -7.23 -1.60 1.21
CA CYS A 237 -6.08 -1.62 2.11
C CYS A 237 -5.31 -2.93 2.04
N ASN A 238 -6.01 -4.07 2.06
CA ASN A 238 -5.39 -5.39 2.00
C ASN A 238 -4.80 -5.69 0.62
N LEU A 239 -5.38 -5.20 -0.48
CA LEU A 239 -4.78 -5.33 -1.82
C LEU A 239 -3.39 -4.67 -1.88
N CYS A 240 -3.21 -3.52 -1.22
CA CYS A 240 -1.94 -2.80 -1.17
C CYS A 240 -0.79 -3.59 -0.54
N SER A 241 -1.04 -4.68 0.20
CA SER A 241 0.05 -5.50 0.76
C SER A 241 0.66 -6.49 -0.23
N SER A 242 -0.01 -6.75 -1.34
CA SER A 242 0.52 -7.61 -2.40
C SER A 242 1.21 -6.76 -3.45
N VAL A 243 2.21 -7.33 -4.14
CA VAL A 243 2.95 -6.64 -5.20
C VAL A 243 2.04 -6.27 -6.35
N HIS A 244 1.29 -7.25 -6.85
CA HIS A 244 0.33 -7.08 -7.93
C HIS A 244 -0.75 -6.07 -7.55
N GLY A 245 -1.27 -6.14 -6.31
CA GLY A 245 -2.25 -5.21 -5.82
C GLY A 245 -1.69 -3.79 -5.69
N ALA A 246 -0.52 -3.61 -5.09
CA ALA A 246 0.14 -2.30 -5.00
C ALA A 246 0.36 -1.66 -6.38
N VAL A 247 0.83 -2.45 -7.35
CA VAL A 247 1.00 -1.99 -8.75
C VAL A 247 -0.35 -1.62 -9.38
N ALA A 248 -1.39 -2.44 -9.21
CA ALA A 248 -2.71 -2.18 -9.75
C ALA A 248 -3.38 -0.94 -9.13
N ILE A 249 -3.22 -0.74 -7.81
CA ILE A 249 -3.73 0.44 -7.12
C ILE A 249 -2.97 1.69 -7.57
N ASN A 250 -1.65 1.62 -7.76
CA ASN A 250 -0.82 2.75 -8.21
C ASN A 250 -0.89 3.00 -9.74
N ASP A 251 -1.70 2.24 -10.49
CA ASP A 251 -1.91 2.48 -11.91
C ASP A 251 -2.52 3.87 -12.15
N GLY A 252 -1.94 4.64 -13.08
CA GLY A 252 -2.35 6.01 -13.35
C GLY A 252 -3.82 6.18 -13.73
N ARG A 253 -4.47 5.13 -14.26
CA ARG A 253 -5.89 5.14 -14.63
C ARG A 253 -6.81 5.09 -13.40
N TYR A 254 -6.35 4.50 -12.30
CA TYR A 254 -7.19 4.19 -11.14
C TYR A 254 -6.74 4.88 -9.85
N PHE A 255 -5.47 5.29 -9.74
CA PHE A 255 -4.90 5.82 -8.51
C PHE A 255 -5.68 7.02 -7.97
N MET A 256 -6.16 7.91 -8.85
CA MET A 256 -7.05 9.00 -8.47
C MET A 256 -8.36 8.54 -7.82
N THR A 257 -8.96 7.47 -8.32
CA THR A 257 -10.21 6.93 -7.76
C THR A 257 -9.98 6.37 -6.37
N TRP A 258 -8.84 5.73 -6.11
CA TRP A 258 -8.49 5.25 -4.78
C TRP A 258 -8.20 6.39 -3.80
N VAL A 259 -7.58 7.49 -4.27
CA VAL A 259 -7.46 8.72 -3.47
C VAL A 259 -8.84 9.30 -3.14
N SER A 260 -9.77 9.33 -4.10
CA SER A 260 -11.15 9.75 -3.85
C SER A 260 -11.85 8.86 -2.83
N LEU A 261 -11.65 7.54 -2.86
CA LEU A 261 -12.17 6.62 -1.85
C LEU A 261 -11.68 6.97 -0.44
N ALA A 262 -10.37 7.23 -0.29
CA ALA A 262 -9.80 7.67 0.99
C ALA A 262 -10.40 9.02 1.46
N GLY A 263 -10.68 9.94 0.53
CA GLY A 263 -11.38 11.18 0.84
C GLY A 263 -12.83 10.97 1.28
N GLN A 264 -13.60 10.17 0.54
CA GLN A 264 -15.00 9.87 0.86
C GLN A 264 -15.14 9.23 2.24
N GLY A 265 -14.29 8.27 2.60
CA GLY A 265 -14.31 7.65 3.92
C GLY A 265 -13.93 8.61 5.06
N LEU A 266 -13.03 9.57 4.82
CA LEU A 266 -12.71 10.64 5.79
C LEU A 266 -13.83 11.68 5.94
N MET A 267 -14.77 11.75 4.99
CA MET A 267 -15.94 12.62 5.10
C MET A 267 -17.08 12.01 5.92
N ASP A 268 -17.00 10.72 6.23
CA ASP A 268 -18.03 9.96 6.95
C ASP A 268 -17.93 10.13 8.48
N VAL A 269 -18.10 11.37 8.95
CA VAL A 269 -17.87 11.79 10.34
C VAL A 269 -18.69 11.07 11.40
N ASN A 270 -19.78 10.41 11.00
CA ASN A 270 -20.64 9.68 11.91
C ASN A 270 -20.14 8.25 12.17
N HIS A 271 -19.11 7.79 11.44
CA HIS A 271 -18.62 6.42 11.51
C HIS A 271 -17.10 6.40 11.71
N GLU A 272 -16.67 6.46 12.97
CA GLU A 272 -15.25 6.49 13.35
C GLU A 272 -14.42 5.36 12.71
N MET A 273 -14.96 4.13 12.66
CA MET A 273 -14.26 2.99 12.06
C MET A 273 -14.04 3.14 10.55
N ILE A 274 -14.96 3.82 9.85
CA ILE A 274 -14.83 4.12 8.42
C ILE A 274 -13.74 5.17 8.24
N MET A 275 -13.79 6.27 9.00
CA MET A 275 -12.76 7.30 8.97
C MET A 275 -11.37 6.74 9.28
N TYR A 276 -11.23 5.93 10.33
CA TYR A 276 -9.96 5.28 10.70
C TYR A 276 -9.44 4.40 9.57
N THR A 277 -10.29 3.54 9.02
CA THR A 277 -9.90 2.68 7.89
C THR A 277 -9.51 3.51 6.65
N SER A 278 -10.17 4.64 6.45
CA SER A 278 -9.86 5.59 5.37
C SER A 278 -8.51 6.29 5.57
N ALA A 279 -8.18 6.67 6.80
CA ALA A 279 -6.86 7.20 7.15
C ALA A 279 -5.77 6.14 6.96
N CYS A 280 -6.03 4.87 7.33
CA CYS A 280 -5.11 3.76 7.02
C CYS A 280 -4.93 3.56 5.51
N LEU A 281 -6.00 3.69 4.71
CA LEU A 281 -5.90 3.65 3.25
C LEU A 281 -5.01 4.78 2.73
N ALA A 282 -5.13 6.00 3.28
CA ALA A 282 -4.26 7.11 2.91
C ALA A 282 -2.77 6.81 3.17
N VAL A 283 -2.44 6.20 4.31
CA VAL A 283 -1.07 5.73 4.61
C VAL A 283 -0.60 4.73 3.56
N ASN A 284 -1.45 3.76 3.20
CA ASN A 284 -1.13 2.75 2.19
C ASN A 284 -0.90 3.40 0.82
N LEU A 285 -1.78 4.30 0.38
CA LEU A 285 -1.66 5.00 -0.90
C LEU A 285 -0.39 5.85 -0.97
N ALA A 286 -0.05 6.56 0.10
CA ALA A 286 1.20 7.32 0.18
C ALA A 286 2.43 6.39 0.08
N THR A 287 2.40 5.28 0.81
CA THR A 287 3.49 4.29 0.86
C THR A 287 3.71 3.64 -0.50
N ILE A 288 2.65 3.11 -1.14
CA ILE A 288 2.78 2.44 -2.44
C ILE A 288 3.16 3.41 -3.56
N CYS A 289 2.72 4.67 -3.51
CA CYS A 289 3.06 5.65 -4.54
C CYS A 289 4.58 5.83 -4.64
N VAL A 290 5.29 5.84 -3.52
CA VAL A 290 6.76 5.88 -3.49
C VAL A 290 7.35 4.52 -3.88
N SER A 291 6.81 3.43 -3.32
CA SER A 291 7.39 2.09 -3.45
C SER A 291 7.23 1.44 -4.81
N VAL A 292 6.17 1.74 -5.58
CA VAL A 292 5.88 1.06 -6.85
C VAL A 292 5.71 1.99 -8.05
N SER A 293 6.00 3.30 -7.93
CA SER A 293 5.97 4.19 -9.09
C SER A 293 6.91 3.73 -10.21
N GLY A 294 6.37 3.63 -11.43
CA GLY A 294 7.08 3.21 -12.63
C GLY A 294 7.98 4.29 -13.25
N SER A 295 7.74 5.55 -12.90
CA SER A 295 8.47 6.74 -13.36
C SER A 295 8.87 7.60 -12.16
N SER A 296 9.85 8.49 -12.31
CA SER A 296 10.23 9.42 -11.23
C SER A 296 9.02 10.21 -10.74
N LEU A 297 8.67 10.03 -9.47
CA LEU A 297 7.57 10.69 -8.77
C LEU A 297 7.81 12.21 -8.71
N GLN A 298 9.03 12.62 -8.35
CA GLN A 298 9.47 14.01 -8.33
C GLN A 298 9.20 14.67 -9.68
N ARG A 299 9.64 14.05 -10.78
CA ARG A 299 9.40 14.58 -12.14
C ARG A 299 7.91 14.76 -12.42
N ARG A 300 7.08 13.75 -12.11
CA ARG A 300 5.63 13.84 -12.34
C ARG A 300 4.99 14.97 -11.52
N MET A 301 5.39 15.11 -10.26
CA MET A 301 4.88 16.15 -9.38
C MET A 301 5.34 17.55 -9.82
N THR A 302 6.58 17.71 -10.29
CA THR A 302 7.05 18.98 -10.87
C THR A 302 6.23 19.35 -12.12
N THR A 303 5.92 18.39 -12.99
CA THR A 303 5.18 18.68 -14.22
C THR A 303 3.69 18.97 -14.01
N ASN A 304 3.06 18.39 -12.99
CA ASN A 304 1.63 18.50 -12.78
C ASN A 304 1.25 18.44 -11.30
N MET A 305 1.80 19.37 -10.52
CA MET A 305 1.70 19.34 -9.07
C MET A 305 0.26 19.27 -8.57
N SER A 306 -0.61 20.17 -9.03
CA SER A 306 -1.97 20.33 -8.51
C SER A 306 -2.91 19.17 -8.90
N ALA A 307 -2.69 18.54 -10.07
CA ALA A 307 -3.47 17.39 -10.48
C ALA A 307 -2.85 16.05 -10.06
N HIS A 308 -1.63 16.04 -9.52
CA HIS A 308 -1.00 14.80 -9.09
C HIS A 308 -1.79 14.14 -7.95
N PRO A 309 -2.05 12.81 -8.02
CA PRO A 309 -2.88 12.14 -7.02
C PRO A 309 -2.36 12.25 -5.59
N LEU A 310 -1.03 12.24 -5.41
CA LEU A 310 -0.40 12.40 -4.09
C LEU A 310 -0.64 13.80 -3.51
N SER A 311 -0.62 14.84 -4.34
CA SER A 311 -0.92 16.22 -3.93
C SER A 311 -2.38 16.36 -3.51
N ARG A 312 -3.30 15.73 -4.26
CA ARG A 312 -4.73 15.70 -3.89
C ARG A 312 -4.98 14.93 -2.60
N LEU A 313 -4.28 13.82 -2.40
CA LEU A 313 -4.33 13.08 -1.13
C LEU A 313 -3.84 13.97 0.02
N ALA A 314 -2.72 14.66 -0.15
CA ALA A 314 -2.20 15.64 0.80
C ALA A 314 -3.23 16.74 1.13
N THR A 315 -3.87 17.35 0.12
CA THR A 315 -4.92 18.36 0.32
C THR A 315 -6.09 17.83 1.16
N ILE A 316 -6.56 16.61 0.88
CA ILE A 316 -7.65 15.96 1.65
C ILE A 316 -7.23 15.78 3.12
N LEU A 317 -6.00 15.32 3.36
CA LEU A 317 -5.48 15.06 4.70
C LEU A 317 -5.29 16.38 5.47
N LEU A 318 -4.67 17.38 4.86
CA LEU A 318 -4.50 18.71 5.44
C LEU A 318 -5.82 19.40 5.77
N TYR A 319 -6.82 19.29 4.87
CA TYR A 319 -8.16 19.79 5.14
C TYR A 319 -8.77 19.17 6.41
N ASN A 320 -8.62 17.85 6.58
CA ASN A 320 -9.14 17.18 7.77
C ASN A 320 -8.38 17.61 9.04
N LEU A 321 -7.07 17.83 8.97
CA LEU A 321 -6.32 18.36 10.13
C LEU A 321 -6.73 19.79 10.50
N LYS A 322 -7.02 20.63 9.50
CA LYS A 322 -7.31 22.07 9.71
C LYS A 322 -8.72 22.32 10.21
N TYR A 323 -9.71 21.57 9.72
CA TYR A 323 -11.13 21.90 9.93
C TYR A 323 -11.90 20.89 10.79
N ARG A 324 -11.32 19.71 11.12
CA ARG A 324 -12.00 18.76 12.01
C ARG A 324 -11.74 19.08 13.47
N THR A 325 -12.79 18.98 14.26
CA THR A 325 -12.72 19.10 15.73
C THR A 325 -12.32 17.76 16.37
N GLU A 326 -11.86 17.80 17.63
CA GLU A 326 -11.57 16.58 18.42
C GLU A 326 -12.78 15.64 18.58
N ARG A 327 -14.00 16.17 18.47
CA ARG A 327 -15.23 15.36 18.51
C ARG A 327 -15.46 14.59 17.21
N GLN A 328 -14.95 15.10 16.10
CA GLN A 328 -15.14 14.51 14.76
C GLN A 328 -13.96 13.64 14.35
N MET A 329 -12.80 13.80 14.98
CA MET A 329 -11.59 13.07 14.66
C MET A 329 -10.92 12.62 15.94
N SER A 330 -10.97 11.31 16.19
CA SER A 330 -10.29 10.71 17.32
C SER A 330 -8.78 10.62 17.09
N GLU A 331 -8.03 10.47 18.18
CA GLU A 331 -6.57 10.40 18.17
C GLU A 331 -6.00 9.31 17.23
N PRO A 332 -6.57 8.09 17.14
CA PRO A 332 -6.09 7.09 16.19
C PRO A 332 -6.20 7.53 14.73
N ILE A 333 -7.29 8.24 14.38
CA ILE A 333 -7.48 8.78 13.03
C ILE A 333 -6.45 9.88 12.76
N PHE A 334 -6.28 10.79 13.73
CA PHE A 334 -5.28 11.85 13.68
C PHE A 334 -3.87 11.29 13.45
N ASN A 335 -3.46 10.27 14.22
CA ASN A 335 -2.18 9.59 14.06
C ASN A 335 -1.96 9.02 12.66
N MET A 336 -2.98 8.38 12.09
CA MET A 336 -2.90 7.82 10.73
C MET A 336 -2.81 8.91 9.66
N ILE A 337 -3.53 10.03 9.84
CA ILE A 337 -3.42 11.18 8.93
C ILE A 337 -2.01 11.78 9.00
N LEU A 338 -1.46 12.01 10.19
CA LEU A 338 -0.09 12.52 10.34
C LEU A 338 0.94 11.56 9.75
N LEU A 339 0.78 10.25 9.95
CA LEU A 339 1.66 9.25 9.36
C LEU A 339 1.60 9.27 7.82
N ALA A 340 0.41 9.42 7.24
CA ALA A 340 0.24 9.55 5.79
C ALA A 340 0.92 10.83 5.26
N LEU A 341 0.75 11.96 5.95
CA LEU A 341 1.41 13.22 5.56
C LEU A 341 2.93 13.12 5.68
N PHE A 342 3.45 12.54 6.76
CA PHE A 342 4.88 12.30 6.94
C PHE A 342 5.45 11.43 5.81
N ARG A 343 4.71 10.42 5.35
CA ARG A 343 5.06 9.60 4.17
C ARG A 343 5.06 10.40 2.87
N ILE A 344 4.13 11.33 2.70
CA ILE A 344 4.08 12.21 1.51
C ILE A 344 5.25 13.20 1.53
N MET A 345 5.50 13.87 2.65
CA MET A 345 6.58 14.86 2.79
C MET A 345 7.96 14.26 2.56
N SER A 346 8.16 13.03 3.03
CA SER A 346 9.41 12.29 2.82
C SER A 346 9.50 11.60 1.46
N ALA A 347 8.49 11.70 0.59
CA ALA A 347 8.53 11.06 -0.73
C ALA A 347 9.59 11.70 -1.64
N ASN A 348 9.68 13.02 -1.62
CA ASN A 348 10.67 13.84 -2.32
C ASN A 348 10.53 15.31 -1.89
N THR A 349 11.53 16.13 -2.21
CA THR A 349 11.53 17.57 -1.86
C THR A 349 10.39 18.36 -2.51
N VAL A 350 9.93 17.95 -3.68
CA VAL A 350 8.81 18.61 -4.39
C VAL A 350 7.49 18.42 -3.65
N ALA A 351 7.25 17.23 -3.09
CA ALA A 351 6.11 16.95 -2.22
C ALA A 351 6.20 17.70 -0.88
N LEU A 352 7.39 17.79 -0.30
CA LEU A 352 7.65 18.57 0.92
C LEU A 352 7.31 20.05 0.71
N GLU A 353 7.81 20.66 -0.37
CA GLU A 353 7.54 22.06 -0.68
C GLU A 353 6.06 22.33 -0.95
N PHE A 354 5.37 21.42 -1.65
CA PHE A 354 3.93 21.51 -1.85
C PHE A 354 3.17 21.55 -0.52
N MET A 355 3.53 20.68 0.43
CA MET A 355 2.93 20.61 1.76
C MET A 355 3.14 21.90 2.56
N ARG A 356 4.38 22.43 2.52
CA ARG A 356 4.77 23.66 3.21
C ARG A 356 4.03 24.89 2.67
N ALA A 357 3.92 25.01 1.35
CA ALA A 357 3.30 26.15 0.68
C ALA A 357 1.77 26.05 0.56
N HIS A 358 1.14 24.94 0.98
CA HIS A 358 -0.30 24.76 0.84
C HIS A 358 -1.08 25.76 1.71
N SER A 359 -2.24 26.21 1.24
CA SER A 359 -3.19 27.04 2.02
C SER A 359 -3.69 26.40 3.34
N PHE A 360 -3.47 25.09 3.50
CA PHE A 360 -3.82 24.30 4.67
C PHE A 360 -2.56 23.79 5.38
N SER A 361 -1.42 24.45 5.19
CA SER A 361 -0.14 24.11 5.80
C SER A 361 -0.27 23.86 7.30
N MET A 362 0.61 23.00 7.82
CA MET A 362 0.55 22.56 9.20
C MET A 362 0.96 23.68 10.15
N ASP A 363 0.03 24.10 11.02
CA ASP A 363 0.36 24.87 12.21
C ASP A 363 0.81 23.89 13.30
N TYR A 364 2.12 23.62 13.34
CA TYR A 364 2.70 22.69 14.30
C TYR A 364 2.38 23.04 15.75
N LYS A 365 2.28 24.33 16.09
CA LYS A 365 1.98 24.77 17.46
C LYS A 365 0.54 24.44 17.82
N ALA A 366 -0.41 24.73 16.93
CA ALA A 366 -1.81 24.36 17.14
C ALA A 366 -2.00 22.83 17.18
N LEU A 367 -1.37 22.10 16.25
CA LEU A 367 -1.44 20.64 16.18
C LEU A 367 -0.84 19.95 17.41
N LEU A 368 0.27 20.47 17.96
CA LEU A 368 0.84 19.98 19.22
C LEU A 368 -0.08 20.23 20.41
N GLY A 369 -0.86 21.31 20.39
CA GLY A 369 -1.84 21.63 21.44
C GLY A 369 -3.00 20.64 21.52
N ILE A 370 -3.38 20.00 20.41
CA ILE A 370 -4.47 19.01 20.35
C ILE A 370 -3.97 17.55 20.39
N ALA A 371 -2.67 17.32 20.20
CA ALA A 371 -2.07 15.99 20.18
C ALA A 371 -2.09 15.34 21.58
N LYS A 372 -2.75 14.18 21.70
CA LYS A 372 -2.96 13.51 23.01
C LYS A 372 -1.90 12.44 23.30
N THR A 373 -1.31 11.85 22.27
CA THR A 373 -0.37 10.73 22.39
C THR A 373 1.07 11.14 22.14
N ASN A 374 2.02 10.30 22.58
CA ASN A 374 3.44 10.53 22.28
C ASN A 374 3.73 10.29 20.79
N GLU A 375 2.97 9.41 20.16
CA GLU A 375 3.04 9.06 18.75
C GLU A 375 2.66 10.26 17.85
N SER A 376 1.54 10.95 18.11
CA SER A 376 1.19 12.18 17.38
C SER A 376 2.24 13.27 17.55
N LYS A 377 2.68 13.50 18.79
CA LYS A 377 3.73 14.49 19.08
C LYS A 377 5.04 14.17 18.35
N ALA A 378 5.46 12.90 18.36
CA ALA A 378 6.65 12.45 17.65
C ALA A 378 6.51 12.66 16.13
N LEU A 379 5.37 12.32 15.54
CA LEU A 379 5.11 12.54 14.11
C LEU A 379 5.17 14.04 13.75
N LEU A 380 4.61 14.92 14.57
CA LEU A 380 4.68 16.37 14.37
C LEU A 380 6.12 16.89 14.42
N VAL A 381 6.91 16.44 15.40
CA VAL A 381 8.33 16.81 15.53
C VAL A 381 9.14 16.29 14.34
N LEU A 382 8.90 15.04 13.89
CA LEU A 382 9.53 14.47 12.71
C LEU A 382 9.22 15.25 11.43
N MET A 383 7.96 15.63 11.22
CA MET A 383 7.55 16.42 10.07
C MET A 383 8.16 17.82 10.09
N LYS A 384 8.20 18.48 11.25
CA LYS A 384 8.87 19.77 11.41
C LYS A 384 10.37 19.68 11.11
N THR A 385 11.01 18.63 11.62
CA THR A 385 12.43 18.37 11.37
C THR A 385 12.73 18.08 9.90
N LEU A 386 11.83 17.37 9.19
CA LEU A 386 11.94 17.20 7.74
C LEU A 386 11.94 18.54 7.00
N GLU A 387 11.03 19.45 7.36
CA GLU A 387 11.01 20.80 6.79
C GLU A 387 12.32 21.53 7.07
N ASP A 388 12.82 21.50 8.30
CA ASP A 388 14.02 22.23 8.69
C ASP A 388 15.30 21.68 8.01
N LEU A 389 15.37 20.37 7.74
CA LEU A 389 16.53 19.74 7.10
C LEU A 389 16.55 19.88 5.57
N TYR A 390 15.38 19.91 4.92
CA TYR A 390 15.28 19.76 3.47
C TYR A 390 14.56 20.91 2.76
N SER A 391 14.05 21.89 3.50
CA SER A 391 13.58 23.10 2.86
C SER A 391 14.76 23.89 2.33
N LEU A 392 14.69 24.25 1.05
CA LEU A 392 15.58 25.25 0.48
C LEU A 392 15.12 26.60 1.04
N ALA A 393 16.06 27.32 1.66
CA ALA A 393 15.88 28.71 2.09
C ALA A 393 15.56 29.62 0.89
#